data_AF-A0A846Z7J2-F1
#
_entry.id   AF-A0A846Z7J2-F1
#
_cell.length_a   1.000
_cell.length_b   1.000
_cell.length_c   1.000
_cell.angle_alpha   90.00
_cell.angle_beta   90.00
_cell.angle_gamma   90.00
#
_symmetry.space_group_name_H-M   'P 1'
#
loop_
_entity.id
_entity.type
_entity.pdbx_description
1 polymer ?
#
loop_
_entity_poly.entity_id
_entity_poly.type
_entity_poly.pdbx_seq_one_letter_code
_entity_poly.pdbx_strand_id
1 'polypeptide(L)'
;PARGDSCGAGDSFAAGAVGALADGAALTAAVTEGVHQASEFVRAGAAAALSAQLAETGTARLVPERGEDAWDIVERTRRAGGTVVATGGCFDLLHAGHVSLLQQARRLGDCLIVCVNSDASIRRRKGPTRPVTPAADRVRVLEALSDVDAAVVFDDDTPAPLLERLRPDVWVKGADYAGTTLPEADTVRAHNGEIVLLPLLEGRSTTRLLSTTRTTRTTKGSAS
;
A
#
# COMPACT_ATOMS: atom_id res chain seq x y z
N PRO A 1 8.83 -42.31 2.46
CA PRO A 1 7.59 -41.95 1.71
C PRO A 1 7.18 -40.50 2.02
N ALA A 2 7.48 -39.57 1.10
CA ALA A 2 6.96 -38.21 1.18
C ALA A 2 5.45 -38.25 0.97
N ARG A 3 4.66 -37.83 1.97
CA ARG A 3 3.22 -37.61 1.81
C ARG A 3 3.07 -36.42 0.88
N GLY A 4 2.71 -36.66 -0.38
CA GLY A 4 2.39 -35.60 -1.33
C GLY A 4 1.21 -34.80 -0.79
N ASP A 5 1.42 -33.52 -0.57
CA ASP A 5 0.36 -32.58 -0.22
C ASP A 5 -0.48 -32.31 -1.48
N SER A 6 -1.75 -32.69 -1.43
CA SER A 6 -2.71 -32.53 -2.53
C SER A 6 -3.37 -31.14 -2.55
N CYS A 7 -3.04 -30.27 -1.59
CA CYS A 7 -3.53 -28.90 -1.55
C CYS A 7 -3.01 -28.12 -2.77
N GLY A 8 -3.90 -27.66 -3.66
CA GLY A 8 -3.57 -26.94 -4.89
C GLY A 8 -3.69 -27.75 -6.19
N ALA A 9 -3.89 -29.07 -6.12
CA ALA A 9 -4.11 -29.90 -7.31
C ALA A 9 -5.39 -29.51 -8.07
N GLY A 10 -6.43 -29.05 -7.35
CA GLY A 10 -7.67 -28.54 -7.94
C GLY A 10 -7.46 -27.23 -8.72
N ASP A 11 -6.62 -26.32 -8.22
CA ASP A 11 -6.31 -25.06 -8.90
C ASP A 11 -5.44 -25.32 -10.14
N SER A 12 -4.49 -26.26 -10.05
CA SER A 12 -3.69 -26.72 -11.20
C SER A 12 -4.56 -27.36 -12.28
N PHE A 13 -5.56 -28.16 -11.89
CA PHE A 13 -6.56 -28.70 -12.81
C PHE A 13 -7.35 -27.59 -13.51
N ALA A 14 -7.88 -26.64 -12.73
CA ALA A 14 -8.70 -25.55 -13.25
C ALA A 14 -7.91 -24.68 -14.23
N ALA A 15 -6.66 -24.33 -13.89
CA ALA A 15 -5.79 -23.56 -14.76
C ALA A 15 -5.51 -24.27 -16.10
N GLY A 16 -5.13 -25.55 -16.06
CA GLY A 16 -4.87 -26.34 -17.27
C GLY A 16 -6.11 -26.50 -18.16
N ALA A 17 -7.27 -26.80 -17.56
CA ALA A 17 -8.52 -26.95 -18.29
C ALA A 17 -9.00 -25.62 -18.91
N VAL A 18 -8.91 -24.51 -18.17
CA VAL A 18 -9.28 -23.18 -18.67
C VAL A 18 -8.34 -22.73 -19.79
N GLY A 19 -7.03 -22.95 -19.67
CA GLY A 19 -6.06 -22.64 -20.73
C GLY A 19 -6.38 -23.40 -22.02
N ALA A 20 -6.58 -24.72 -21.92
CA ALA A 20 -6.93 -25.54 -23.09
C ALA A 20 -8.27 -25.11 -23.74
N LEU A 21 -9.28 -24.74 -22.94
CA LEU A 21 -10.54 -24.20 -23.47
C LEU A 21 -10.35 -22.84 -24.15
N ALA A 22 -9.53 -21.96 -23.59
CA ALA A 22 -9.21 -20.66 -24.18
C ALA A 22 -8.51 -20.80 -25.53
N ASP A 23 -7.67 -21.84 -25.68
CA ASP A 23 -7.00 -22.21 -26.92
C ASP A 23 -7.92 -22.98 -27.91
N GLY A 24 -9.20 -23.13 -27.58
CA GLY A 24 -10.22 -23.73 -28.46
C GLY A 24 -10.27 -25.25 -28.43
N ALA A 25 -9.66 -25.91 -27.45
CA ALA A 25 -9.75 -27.35 -27.30
C ALA A 25 -11.19 -27.81 -27.00
N ALA A 26 -11.54 -29.00 -27.47
CA ALA A 26 -12.79 -29.64 -27.08
C ALA A 26 -12.82 -29.90 -25.56
N LEU A 27 -14.01 -29.87 -24.95
CA LEU A 27 -14.18 -30.03 -23.49
C LEU A 27 -13.47 -31.27 -22.94
N THR A 28 -13.55 -32.40 -23.65
CA THR A 28 -12.89 -33.64 -23.25
C THR A 28 -11.37 -33.50 -23.23
N ALA A 29 -10.78 -32.86 -24.25
CA ALA A 29 -9.34 -32.61 -24.33
C ALA A 29 -8.87 -31.63 -23.24
N ALA A 30 -9.67 -30.60 -22.95
CA ALA A 30 -9.36 -29.64 -21.89
C ALA A 30 -9.40 -30.28 -20.50
N VAL A 31 -10.37 -31.16 -20.23
CA VAL A 31 -10.42 -31.93 -18.97
C VAL A 31 -9.22 -32.86 -18.87
N THR A 32 -8.82 -33.53 -19.97
CA THR A 32 -7.61 -34.38 -19.99
C THR A 32 -6.35 -33.58 -19.64
N GLU A 33 -6.19 -32.37 -20.20
CA GLU A 33 -5.06 -31.50 -19.88
C GLU A 33 -5.09 -31.03 -18.42
N GLY A 34 -6.26 -30.67 -17.89
CA GLY A 34 -6.40 -30.34 -16.47
C GLY A 34 -5.98 -31.51 -15.55
N VAL A 35 -6.39 -32.75 -15.87
CA VAL A 35 -5.99 -33.94 -15.08
C VAL A 35 -4.48 -34.17 -15.16
N HIS A 36 -3.89 -33.98 -16.34
CA HIS A 36 -2.44 -34.11 -16.55
C HIS A 36 -1.67 -33.10 -15.68
N GLN A 37 -2.02 -31.82 -15.75
CA GLN A 37 -1.40 -30.75 -14.94
C GLN A 37 -1.52 -31.00 -13.44
N ALA A 38 -2.71 -31.39 -12.95
CA ALA A 38 -2.91 -31.72 -11.54
C ALA A 38 -2.08 -32.93 -11.09
N SER A 39 -1.91 -33.92 -11.97
CA SER A 39 -1.11 -35.12 -11.69
C SER A 39 0.39 -34.79 -11.64
N GLU A 40 0.87 -33.92 -12.53
CA GLU A 40 2.23 -33.37 -12.48
C GLU A 40 2.47 -32.58 -11.18
N PHE A 41 1.51 -31.72 -10.80
CA PHE A 41 1.58 -30.92 -9.58
C PHE A 41 1.73 -31.79 -8.32
N VAL A 42 0.90 -32.84 -8.21
CA VAL A 42 0.97 -33.79 -7.08
C VAL A 42 2.30 -34.57 -7.09
N ARG A 43 2.84 -34.89 -8.28
CA ARG A 43 4.09 -35.66 -8.42
C ARG A 43 5.32 -34.83 -8.09
N ALA A 44 5.34 -33.57 -8.50
CA ALA A 44 6.40 -32.62 -8.15
C ALA A 44 6.35 -32.24 -6.66
N GLY A 45 5.17 -32.30 -6.04
CA GLY A 45 4.91 -31.88 -4.68
C GLY A 45 4.68 -30.37 -4.61
N ALA A 46 3.69 -29.95 -3.82
CA ALA A 46 3.19 -28.57 -3.78
C ALA A 46 4.28 -27.50 -3.63
N ALA A 47 5.32 -27.75 -2.84
CA ALA A 47 6.42 -26.81 -2.64
C ALA A 47 7.34 -26.66 -3.86
N ALA A 48 7.62 -27.74 -4.58
CA ALA A 48 8.46 -27.71 -5.77
C ALA A 48 7.68 -27.20 -6.99
N ALA A 49 6.39 -27.56 -7.10
CA ALA A 49 5.50 -27.02 -8.12
C ALA A 49 5.30 -25.51 -7.95
N LEU A 50 5.10 -25.03 -6.72
CA LEU A 50 5.05 -23.59 -6.43
C LEU A 50 6.40 -22.92 -6.75
N SER A 51 7.52 -23.55 -6.42
CA SER A 51 8.86 -23.01 -6.72
C SER A 51 9.12 -22.94 -8.23
N ALA A 52 8.66 -23.93 -9.00
CA ALA A 52 8.76 -23.94 -10.46
C ALA A 52 7.84 -22.90 -11.09
N GLN A 53 6.59 -22.76 -10.61
CA GLN A 53 5.69 -21.68 -11.04
C GLN A 53 6.27 -20.30 -10.70
N LEU A 54 6.89 -20.12 -9.54
CA LEU A 54 7.58 -18.88 -9.18
C LEU A 54 8.83 -18.61 -10.02
N ALA A 55 9.48 -19.66 -10.55
CA ALA A 55 10.62 -19.55 -11.45
C ALA A 55 10.20 -19.22 -12.89
N GLU A 56 9.11 -19.84 -13.38
CA GLU A 56 8.59 -19.63 -14.74
C GLU A 56 7.79 -18.34 -14.89
N THR A 57 7.02 -17.93 -13.87
CA THR A 57 6.24 -16.69 -13.91
C THR A 57 7.12 -15.46 -13.63
N GLY A 58 8.41 -15.67 -13.38
CA GLY A 58 9.21 -14.76 -12.56
C GLY A 58 8.52 -14.53 -11.23
N THR A 59 9.10 -13.72 -10.36
CA THR A 59 8.32 -13.09 -9.30
C THR A 59 7.26 -12.22 -9.98
N ALA A 60 6.07 -12.76 -10.26
CA ALA A 60 4.90 -11.97 -10.57
C ALA A 60 4.79 -10.97 -9.42
N ARG A 61 5.16 -9.72 -9.73
CA ARG A 61 4.99 -8.56 -8.86
C ARG A 61 3.56 -8.65 -8.33
N LEU A 62 3.40 -9.00 -7.05
CA LEU A 62 2.10 -9.16 -6.39
C LEU A 62 1.30 -7.84 -6.29
N VAL A 63 1.79 -6.78 -6.90
CA VAL A 63 1.12 -5.51 -7.06
C VAL A 63 1.40 -5.08 -8.50
N PRO A 64 0.38 -4.82 -9.35
CA PRO A 64 0.64 -4.20 -10.64
C PRO A 64 1.43 -2.92 -10.37
N GLU A 65 2.51 -2.67 -11.11
CA GLU A 65 3.17 -1.36 -11.04
C GLU A 65 2.14 -0.35 -11.53
N ARG A 66 1.48 0.35 -10.60
CA ARG A 66 0.70 1.55 -10.90
C ARG A 66 1.74 2.58 -11.34
N GLY A 67 2.07 2.54 -12.63
CA GLY A 67 3.13 3.32 -13.26
C GLY A 67 2.65 4.66 -13.80
N GLU A 68 1.47 5.15 -13.40
CA GLU A 68 1.05 6.52 -13.71
C GLU A 68 1.71 7.48 -12.71
N ASP A 69 2.36 8.52 -13.21
CA ASP A 69 2.88 9.60 -12.37
C ASP A 69 1.70 10.29 -11.65
N ALA A 70 1.93 10.72 -10.41
CA ALA A 70 0.91 11.39 -9.61
C ALA A 70 0.35 12.62 -10.34
N TRP A 71 1.17 13.30 -11.14
CA TRP A 71 0.74 14.46 -11.94
C TRP A 71 -0.18 14.08 -13.09
N ASP A 72 0.06 12.95 -13.75
CA ASP A 72 -0.84 12.48 -14.81
C ASP A 72 -2.22 12.13 -14.25
N ILE A 73 -2.26 11.48 -13.08
CA ILE A 73 -3.52 11.17 -12.35
C ILE A 73 -4.26 12.47 -12.01
N VAL A 74 -3.58 13.43 -11.40
CA VAL A 74 -4.15 14.72 -11.00
C VAL A 74 -4.70 15.47 -12.21
N GLU A 75 -3.94 15.57 -13.28
CA GLU A 75 -4.35 16.26 -14.50
C GLU A 75 -5.51 15.55 -15.21
N ARG A 76 -5.53 14.22 -15.24
CA ARG A 76 -6.65 13.44 -15.77
C ARG A 76 -7.92 13.66 -14.94
N THR A 77 -7.82 13.63 -13.61
CA THR A 77 -8.95 13.89 -12.70
C THR A 77 -9.53 15.29 -12.94
N ARG A 78 -8.68 16.31 -13.01
CA ARG A 78 -9.11 17.69 -13.31
C ARG A 78 -9.78 17.83 -14.67
N ARG A 79 -9.22 17.21 -15.72
CA ARG A 79 -9.82 17.22 -17.08
C ARG A 79 -11.20 16.57 -17.10
N ALA A 80 -11.44 15.60 -16.24
CA ALA A 80 -12.75 14.98 -16.05
C ALA A 80 -13.71 15.81 -15.16
N GLY A 81 -13.26 16.95 -14.62
CA GLY A 81 -14.02 17.76 -13.66
C GLY A 81 -14.11 17.16 -12.26
N GLY A 82 -13.24 16.20 -11.94
CA GLY A 82 -13.21 15.53 -10.64
C GLY A 82 -12.37 16.27 -9.59
N THR A 83 -12.56 15.87 -8.34
CA THR A 83 -11.94 16.46 -7.15
C THR A 83 -10.66 15.72 -6.77
N VAL A 84 -9.55 16.45 -6.65
CA VAL A 84 -8.24 15.96 -6.23
C VAL A 84 -8.10 16.10 -4.72
N VAL A 85 -8.06 14.96 -4.01
CA VAL A 85 -7.79 14.92 -2.57
C VAL A 85 -6.33 14.62 -2.35
N ALA A 86 -5.71 15.31 -1.38
CA ALA A 86 -4.41 14.96 -0.88
C ALA A 86 -4.37 14.89 0.64
N THR A 87 -3.50 14.04 1.17
CA THR A 87 -3.14 14.02 2.59
C THR A 87 -1.64 13.84 2.72
N GLY A 88 -1.07 14.08 3.90
CA GLY A 88 0.37 13.91 4.07
C GLY A 88 0.83 13.61 5.47
N GLY A 89 1.90 12.84 5.54
CA GLY A 89 2.48 12.38 6.79
C GLY A 89 3.69 11.47 6.63
N CYS A 90 4.14 10.97 7.78
CA CYS A 90 5.33 10.14 7.88
C CYS A 90 5.06 8.66 7.53
N PHE A 91 3.88 8.12 7.86
CA PHE A 91 3.48 6.73 7.56
C PHE A 91 4.53 5.65 7.91
N ASP A 92 5.33 5.88 8.96
CA ASP A 92 6.50 5.03 9.31
C ASP A 92 6.12 3.58 9.63
N LEU A 93 5.27 3.40 10.65
CA LEU A 93 4.61 2.12 10.92
C LEU A 93 3.13 2.30 10.63
N LEU A 94 2.71 1.85 9.46
CA LEU A 94 1.30 1.87 9.08
C LEU A 94 0.47 1.04 10.08
N HIS A 95 -0.72 1.53 10.36
CA HIS A 95 -1.65 0.91 11.29
C HIS A 95 -3.08 1.30 10.92
N ALA A 96 -4.05 0.63 11.53
CA ALA A 96 -5.47 0.82 11.22
C ALA A 96 -5.94 2.30 11.27
N GLY A 97 -5.37 3.13 12.16
CA GLY A 97 -5.63 4.57 12.17
C GLY A 97 -5.27 5.29 10.85
N HIS A 98 -4.12 4.98 10.24
CA HIS A 98 -3.75 5.54 8.94
C HIS A 98 -4.68 5.01 7.83
N VAL A 99 -4.97 3.71 7.84
CA VAL A 99 -5.87 3.10 6.84
C VAL A 99 -7.25 3.75 6.90
N SER A 100 -7.81 3.93 8.10
CA SER A 100 -9.10 4.60 8.29
C SER A 100 -9.08 6.07 7.86
N LEU A 101 -7.99 6.79 8.10
CA LEU A 101 -7.82 8.17 7.60
C LEU A 101 -7.84 8.20 6.07
N LEU A 102 -7.07 7.31 5.42
CA LEU A 102 -6.98 7.23 3.96
C LEU A 102 -8.33 6.84 3.33
N GLN A 103 -9.05 5.89 3.91
CA GLN A 103 -10.39 5.49 3.47
C GLN A 103 -11.41 6.63 3.58
N GLN A 104 -11.33 7.43 4.64
CA GLN A 104 -12.21 8.59 4.77
C GLN A 104 -11.80 9.69 3.79
N ALA A 105 -10.50 9.95 3.61
CA ALA A 105 -9.98 10.93 2.65
C ALA A 105 -10.41 10.60 1.21
N ARG A 106 -10.29 9.33 0.80
CA ARG A 106 -10.66 8.87 -0.55
C ARG A 106 -12.13 9.13 -0.90
N ARG A 107 -13.01 9.20 0.10
CA ARG A 107 -14.45 9.49 -0.09
C ARG A 107 -14.77 10.96 -0.35
N LEU A 108 -13.79 11.86 -0.17
CA LEU A 108 -13.97 13.30 -0.36
C LEU A 108 -13.73 13.75 -1.82
N GLY A 109 -13.33 12.85 -2.71
CA GLY A 109 -13.11 13.18 -4.11
C GLY A 109 -12.86 11.98 -5.00
N ASP A 110 -12.29 12.23 -6.16
CA ASP A 110 -12.19 11.27 -7.26
C ASP A 110 -10.81 10.64 -7.37
N CYS A 111 -9.78 11.28 -6.80
CA CYS A 111 -8.48 10.66 -6.57
C CYS A 111 -7.87 11.07 -5.22
N LEU A 112 -7.04 10.20 -4.64
CA LEU A 112 -6.26 10.44 -3.42
C LEU A 112 -4.76 10.35 -3.68
N ILE A 113 -4.06 11.46 -3.46
CA ILE A 113 -2.60 11.56 -3.49
C ILE A 113 -2.05 11.61 -2.07
N VAL A 114 -1.14 10.70 -1.72
CA VAL A 114 -0.51 10.65 -0.40
C VAL A 114 0.87 11.29 -0.45
N CYS A 115 1.05 12.42 0.23
CA CYS A 115 2.31 13.12 0.38
C CYS A 115 3.14 12.50 1.51
N VAL A 116 4.27 11.89 1.18
CA VAL A 116 5.10 11.11 2.09
C VAL A 116 6.36 11.89 2.44
N ASN A 117 6.62 12.14 3.73
CA ASN A 117 7.89 12.77 4.14
C ASN A 117 9.07 11.87 3.75
N SER A 118 10.15 12.44 3.23
CA SER A 118 11.42 11.75 3.02
C SER A 118 12.04 11.28 4.35
N ASP A 119 13.02 10.39 4.25
CA ASP A 119 13.74 9.91 5.44
C ASP A 119 14.55 11.04 6.09
N ALA A 120 15.09 11.98 5.31
CA ALA A 120 15.83 13.12 5.84
C ALA A 120 14.91 14.12 6.56
N SER A 121 13.75 14.44 5.97
CA SER A 121 12.69 15.26 6.58
C SER A 121 12.25 14.68 7.92
N ILE A 122 12.04 13.36 7.98
CA ILE A 122 11.66 12.67 9.23
C ILE A 122 12.79 12.72 10.25
N ARG A 123 14.05 12.48 9.86
CA ARG A 123 15.22 12.56 10.76
C ARG A 123 15.34 13.94 11.41
N ARG A 124 15.18 15.02 10.65
CA ARG A 124 15.23 16.40 11.18
C ARG A 124 14.14 16.65 12.23
N ARG A 125 12.93 16.11 12.00
CA ARG A 125 11.76 16.34 12.87
C ARG A 125 11.67 15.42 14.08
N LYS A 126 12.05 14.15 13.95
CA LYS A 126 11.83 13.09 14.96
C LYS A 126 13.11 12.51 15.54
N GLY A 127 14.27 12.95 15.05
CA GLY A 127 15.59 12.49 15.48
C GLY A 127 16.17 11.36 14.62
N PRO A 128 17.44 10.99 14.86
CA PRO A 128 18.22 10.13 13.98
C PRO A 128 17.75 8.67 13.93
N THR A 129 16.97 8.23 14.91
CA THR A 129 16.44 6.86 15.00
C THR A 129 15.17 6.65 14.17
N ARG A 130 14.72 7.67 13.42
CA ARG A 130 13.54 7.64 12.56
C ARG A 130 13.87 8.10 11.15
N PRO A 131 13.17 7.61 10.12
CA PRO A 131 12.12 6.58 10.19
C PRO A 131 12.70 5.18 10.43
N VAL A 132 11.85 4.26 10.86
CA VAL A 132 12.17 2.82 10.93
C VAL A 132 12.09 2.19 9.54
N THR A 133 11.10 2.60 8.75
CA THR A 133 10.84 2.11 7.41
C THR A 133 11.29 3.16 6.38
N PRO A 134 12.20 2.81 5.44
CA PRO A 134 12.64 3.72 4.38
C PRO A 134 11.49 4.26 3.52
N ALA A 135 11.67 5.44 2.91
CA ALA A 135 10.64 6.10 2.11
C ALA A 135 10.08 5.22 0.98
N ALA A 136 10.96 4.49 0.27
CA ALA A 136 10.56 3.61 -0.83
C ALA A 136 9.58 2.51 -0.36
N ASP A 137 9.85 1.91 0.80
CA ASP A 137 8.99 0.86 1.35
C ASP A 137 7.65 1.44 1.83
N ARG A 138 7.66 2.63 2.44
CA ARG A 138 6.44 3.32 2.86
C ARG A 138 5.54 3.65 1.68
N VAL A 139 6.11 4.19 0.60
CA VAL A 139 5.41 4.46 -0.67
C VAL A 139 4.80 3.18 -1.22
N ARG A 140 5.60 2.11 -1.32
CA ARG A 140 5.14 0.82 -1.85
C ARG A 140 3.95 0.24 -1.08
N VAL A 141 3.98 0.32 0.26
CA VAL A 141 2.86 -0.17 1.08
C VAL A 141 1.63 0.72 0.93
N LEU A 142 1.80 2.05 0.82
CA LEU A 142 0.69 2.98 0.60
C LEU A 142 0.02 2.74 -0.76
N GLU A 143 0.80 2.57 -1.83
CA GLU A 143 0.28 2.34 -3.19
C GLU A 143 -0.37 0.97 -3.36
N ALA A 144 -0.10 0.03 -2.46
CA ALA A 144 -0.81 -1.25 -2.40
C ALA A 144 -2.22 -1.13 -1.80
N LEU A 145 -2.56 0.01 -1.17
CA LEU A 145 -3.90 0.25 -0.65
C LEU A 145 -4.82 0.69 -1.77
N SER A 146 -5.99 0.04 -1.89
CA SER A 146 -6.99 0.35 -2.93
C SER A 146 -7.46 1.80 -2.93
N ASP A 147 -7.42 2.45 -1.77
CA ASP A 147 -7.87 3.83 -1.56
C ASP A 147 -6.83 4.88 -2.00
N VAL A 148 -5.59 4.49 -2.33
CA VAL A 148 -4.50 5.39 -2.70
C VAL A 148 -4.26 5.31 -4.21
N ASP A 149 -4.33 6.44 -4.90
CA ASP A 149 -4.08 6.50 -6.34
C ASP A 149 -2.59 6.68 -6.65
N ALA A 150 -1.88 7.51 -5.89
CA ALA A 150 -0.42 7.63 -5.92
C ALA A 150 0.16 8.15 -4.61
N ALA A 151 1.45 7.90 -4.38
CA ALA A 151 2.20 8.46 -3.26
C ALA A 151 3.43 9.26 -3.73
N VAL A 152 3.58 10.50 -3.23
CA VAL A 152 4.65 11.42 -3.65
C VAL A 152 5.55 11.75 -2.47
N VAL A 153 6.86 11.54 -2.62
CA VAL A 153 7.85 11.86 -1.58
C VAL A 153 8.25 13.33 -1.65
N PHE A 154 8.33 14.01 -0.50
CA PHE A 154 8.88 15.36 -0.39
C PHE A 154 9.92 15.48 0.74
N ASP A 155 10.94 16.32 0.53
CA ASP A 155 12.02 16.53 1.50
C ASP A 155 11.79 17.71 2.44
N ASP A 156 10.97 18.68 2.05
CA ASP A 156 10.76 19.92 2.81
C ASP A 156 10.23 19.67 4.23
N ASP A 157 10.44 20.64 5.12
CA ASP A 157 9.96 20.57 6.51
C ASP A 157 8.43 20.71 6.60
N THR A 158 7.84 21.40 5.63
CA THR A 158 6.38 21.55 5.46
C THR A 158 5.98 21.02 4.09
N PRO A 159 4.74 20.55 3.90
CA PRO A 159 4.28 20.09 2.59
C PRO A 159 3.97 21.26 1.63
N ALA A 160 4.07 22.52 2.08
CA ALA A 160 3.64 23.69 1.31
C ALA A 160 4.26 23.77 -0.11
N PRO A 161 5.58 23.57 -0.32
CA PRO A 161 6.15 23.61 -1.67
C PRO A 161 5.59 22.52 -2.60
N LEU A 162 5.29 21.34 -2.04
CA LEU A 162 4.64 20.27 -2.79
C LEU A 162 3.19 20.64 -3.10
N LEU A 163 2.45 21.19 -2.14
CA LEU A 163 1.04 21.58 -2.33
C LEU A 163 0.87 22.75 -3.29
N GLU A 164 1.84 23.64 -3.40
CA GLU A 164 1.86 24.72 -4.40
C GLU A 164 1.85 24.17 -5.83
N ARG A 165 2.48 23.01 -6.04
CA ARG A 165 2.57 22.31 -7.32
C ARG A 165 1.38 21.37 -7.53
N LEU A 166 1.05 20.58 -6.50
CA LEU A 166 -0.02 19.60 -6.55
C LEU A 166 -1.40 20.25 -6.60
N ARG A 167 -1.60 21.37 -5.89
CA ARG A 167 -2.86 22.15 -5.80
C ARG A 167 -4.10 21.28 -5.57
N PRO A 168 -4.14 20.49 -4.48
CA PRO A 168 -5.30 19.66 -4.22
C PRO A 168 -6.53 20.54 -3.92
N ASP A 169 -7.70 20.08 -4.36
CA ASP A 169 -8.98 20.71 -4.03
C ASP A 169 -9.32 20.47 -2.55
N VAL A 170 -8.87 19.34 -1.99
CA VAL A 170 -9.07 18.99 -0.57
C VAL A 170 -7.76 18.52 0.05
N TRP A 171 -7.32 19.20 1.12
CA TRP A 171 -6.20 18.80 1.97
C TRP A 171 -6.69 18.19 3.28
N VAL A 172 -6.41 16.91 3.47
CA VAL A 172 -6.90 16.15 4.62
C VAL A 172 -5.82 16.02 5.70
N LYS A 173 -6.21 16.30 6.94
CA LYS A 173 -5.42 16.01 8.15
C LYS A 173 -6.25 15.25 9.18
N GLY A 174 -5.56 14.59 10.11
CA GLY A 174 -6.22 14.03 11.28
C GLY A 174 -6.70 15.12 12.24
N ALA A 175 -7.71 14.80 13.05
CA ALA A 175 -8.26 15.69 14.07
C ALA A 175 -7.26 16.00 15.20
N ASP A 176 -6.11 15.30 15.26
CA ASP A 176 -4.97 15.66 16.12
C ASP A 176 -4.39 17.04 15.81
N TYR A 177 -4.68 17.60 14.63
CA TYR A 177 -4.30 18.95 14.24
C TYR A 177 -5.37 20.01 14.54
N ALA A 178 -6.51 19.63 15.12
CA ALA A 178 -7.55 20.60 15.50
C ALA A 178 -7.00 21.63 16.50
N GLY A 179 -7.13 22.91 16.18
CA GLY A 179 -6.60 24.01 16.99
C GLY A 179 -5.10 24.30 16.80
N THR A 180 -4.42 23.61 15.88
CA THR A 180 -3.04 23.94 15.49
C THR A 180 -3.02 24.76 14.20
N THR A 181 -2.10 25.72 14.10
CA THR A 181 -1.84 26.43 12.86
C THR A 181 -1.07 25.50 11.91
N LEU A 182 -1.69 25.12 10.79
CA LEU A 182 -1.03 24.34 9.76
C LEU A 182 -0.18 25.28 8.88
N PRO A 183 1.15 25.09 8.79
CA PRO A 183 2.02 25.95 7.98
C PRO A 183 1.60 26.02 6.49
N GLU A 184 1.00 24.94 5.99
CA GLU A 184 0.54 24.83 4.61
C GLU A 184 -0.86 25.41 4.36
N ALA A 185 -1.55 25.92 5.39
CA ALA A 185 -2.94 26.33 5.26
C ALA A 185 -3.14 27.47 4.26
N ASP A 186 -2.22 28.43 4.25
CA ASP A 186 -2.29 29.58 3.34
C ASP A 186 -2.03 29.16 1.90
N THR A 187 -1.11 28.20 1.68
CA THR A 187 -0.88 27.60 0.37
C THR A 187 -2.13 26.91 -0.18
N VAL A 188 -2.80 26.09 0.64
CA VAL A 188 -4.01 25.39 0.20
C VAL A 188 -5.11 26.40 -0.16
N ARG A 189 -5.33 27.41 0.69
CA ARG A 189 -6.35 28.44 0.44
C ARG A 189 -6.04 29.34 -0.76
N ALA A 190 -4.78 29.63 -1.03
CA ALA A 190 -4.37 30.43 -2.19
C ALA A 190 -4.80 29.82 -3.53
N HIS A 191 -4.97 28.48 -3.57
CA HIS A 191 -5.46 27.74 -4.72
C HIS A 191 -6.95 27.39 -4.65
N ASN A 192 -7.70 27.99 -3.72
CA ASN A 192 -9.11 27.69 -3.40
C ASN A 192 -9.35 26.26 -2.90
N GLY A 193 -8.31 25.59 -2.39
CA GLY A 193 -8.46 24.29 -1.75
C GLY A 193 -9.09 24.39 -0.35
N GLU A 194 -9.78 23.34 0.06
CA GLU A 194 -10.36 23.20 1.38
C GLU A 194 -9.48 22.35 2.29
N ILE A 195 -9.49 22.63 3.59
CA ILE A 195 -8.79 21.81 4.59
C ILE A 195 -9.83 21.07 5.42
N VAL A 196 -9.75 19.74 5.41
CA VAL A 196 -10.69 18.86 6.14
C VAL A 196 -9.95 18.12 7.24
N LEU A 197 -10.44 18.26 8.47
CA LEU A 197 -9.95 17.52 9.63
C LEU A 197 -10.85 16.31 9.88
N LEU A 198 -10.28 15.11 9.79
CA LEU A 198 -11.02 13.86 9.95
C LEU A 198 -10.77 13.22 11.32
N PRO A 199 -11.80 12.62 11.94
CA PRO A 199 -11.64 11.96 13.23
C PRO A 199 -10.61 10.82 13.13
N LEU A 200 -9.72 10.75 14.11
CA LEU A 200 -8.75 9.67 14.23
C LEU A 200 -9.33 8.52 15.05
N LEU A 201 -9.02 7.28 14.66
CA LEU A 201 -9.28 6.12 15.50
C LEU A 201 -8.44 6.19 16.77
N GLU A 202 -9.12 6.27 17.93
CA GLU A 202 -8.46 6.29 19.24
C GLU A 202 -7.58 5.05 19.46
N GLY A 203 -6.53 5.21 20.26
CA GLY A 203 -5.74 4.06 20.75
C GLY A 203 -4.55 3.62 19.88
N ARG A 204 -4.39 4.10 18.64
CA ARG A 204 -3.36 3.58 17.72
C ARG A 204 -2.46 4.69 17.18
N SER A 205 -1.23 4.76 17.70
CA SER A 205 -0.16 5.63 17.20
C SER A 205 1.13 4.82 17.04
N THR A 206 1.95 5.20 16.06
CA THR A 206 3.31 4.70 15.81
C THR A 206 4.19 4.71 17.07
N THR A 207 3.99 5.67 17.97
CA THR A 207 4.72 5.77 19.24
C THR A 207 4.34 4.63 20.21
N ARG A 208 3.07 4.20 20.20
CA ARG A 208 2.60 3.09 21.05
C ARG A 208 3.05 1.72 20.52
N LEU A 209 3.05 1.49 19.21
CA LEU A 209 3.50 0.22 18.63
C LEU A 209 4.95 -0.11 19.01
N LEU A 210 5.83 0.89 19.05
CA LEU A 210 7.23 0.71 19.44
C LEU A 210 7.43 0.60 20.95
N SER A 211 6.51 1.14 21.75
CA SER A 211 6.54 0.91 23.20
C SER A 211 6.28 -0.56 23.55
N THR A 212 5.48 -1.27 22.74
CA THR A 212 5.14 -2.68 22.97
C THR A 212 6.32 -3.62 22.70
N THR A 213 7.15 -3.34 21.68
CA THR A 213 8.35 -4.15 21.37
C THR A 213 9.46 -3.99 22.41
N ARG A 214 9.53 -2.85 23.12
CA ARG A 214 10.57 -2.61 24.12
C ARG A 214 10.29 -3.27 25.47
N THR A 215 9.04 -3.64 25.76
CA THR A 215 8.65 -4.27 27.04
C THR A 215 8.90 -5.78 27.06
N THR A 216 9.03 -6.44 25.91
CA THR A 216 9.19 -7.90 25.83
C THR A 216 10.64 -8.41 25.91
N ARG A 217 11.64 -7.54 26.16
CA ARG A 217 13.06 -7.96 26.23
C ARG A 217 13.67 -7.97 27.64
N THR A 218 12.87 -8.05 28.70
CA THR A 218 13.37 -8.11 30.10
C THR A 218 12.65 -9.17 30.94
N THR A 219 12.68 -10.44 30.53
CA THR A 219 12.50 -11.58 31.46
C THR A 219 13.15 -12.86 30.90
N LYS A 220 14.47 -12.94 30.88
CA LYS A 220 15.16 -14.24 31.03
C LYS A 220 16.61 -14.04 31.45
N GLY A 221 16.91 -14.39 32.71
CA GLY A 221 18.29 -14.57 33.17
C GLY A 221 18.52 -14.27 34.64
N SER A 222 18.01 -15.11 35.56
CA SER A 222 18.75 -15.55 36.76
C SER A 222 17.89 -16.51 37.58
N ALA A 223 18.20 -17.80 37.54
CA ALA A 223 17.96 -18.72 38.64
C ALA A 223 19.14 -19.70 38.64
N SER A 224 20.05 -19.48 39.59
CA SER A 224 20.94 -20.50 40.13
C SER A 224 20.15 -21.41 41.06
#